data_AF-A0AAU6KH10-F1
#
_entry.id   AF-A0AAU6KH10-F1
#
_cell.length_a   1.000
_cell.length_b   1.000
_cell.length_c   1.000
_cell.angle_alpha   90.00
_cell.angle_beta   90.00
_cell.angle_gamma   90.00
#
_symmetry.space_group_name_H-M   'P 1'
#
loop_
_entity.id
_entity.type
_entity.pdbx_description
1 polymer ?
#
loop_
_entity_poly.entity_id
_entity_poly.type
_entity_poly.pdbx_seq_one_letter_code
_entity_poly.pdbx_strand_id
1 'polypeptide(L)'
;MSPGDEPGYGDGSRRDDGGYGGTGQTRTRLPDRPGDVYGGARRGRSSSRSLVTVVGVVVLLIAAIAFANRGGDDSSSSSGTGGASNGASKTSPTAPSGQRPVDTKTGGIPTGFAHSEQGAQSAAANYAVALGSTSMFQKARRHSLVDTLYTSDAAGRLQGPLDDAYSTSFLNKLGLDASGNAPQGSTFVSRTIPVGSKVEQYSATAAKVSVWYLGLIGMSAQNSTDPVTSTWKTWTFELQWSGGDWKIVTDSQKDGPAPVPGDDKAATSDEISKVIEEYGGFTYAR
;
A
#
# COMPACT_ATOMS: atom_id res chain seq x y z
N MET A 1 54.18 -52.60 9.88
CA MET A 1 55.22 -53.06 8.94
C MET A 1 55.30 -52.02 7.82
N SER A 2 56.34 -51.19 7.85
CA SER A 2 56.89 -50.43 6.69
C SER A 2 57.88 -51.35 5.95
N PRO A 3 58.59 -51.03 4.83
CA PRO A 3 58.84 -49.73 4.17
C PRO A 3 58.76 -49.79 2.61
N GLY A 4 58.86 -48.68 1.86
CA GLY A 4 60.10 -48.00 1.37
C GLY A 4 59.86 -47.60 -0.10
N ASP A 5 60.44 -46.60 -0.77
CA ASP A 5 61.62 -45.72 -0.60
C ASP A 5 61.37 -44.48 -1.53
N GLU A 6 61.52 -43.21 -1.10
CA GLU A 6 62.68 -42.27 -1.23
C GLU A 6 63.17 -41.97 -2.67
N PRO A 7 63.97 -40.90 -2.97
CA PRO A 7 64.45 -39.70 -2.23
C PRO A 7 64.22 -38.37 -3.04
N GLY A 8 64.62 -37.14 -2.67
CA GLY A 8 65.37 -36.55 -1.55
C GLY A 8 65.75 -35.07 -1.82
N TYR A 9 66.22 -34.41 -0.74
CA TYR A 9 67.17 -33.27 -0.61
C TYR A 9 66.99 -31.98 -1.45
N GLY A 10 67.16 -30.76 -0.93
CA GLY A 10 67.74 -30.32 0.33
C GLY A 10 67.78 -28.77 0.44
N ASP A 11 68.06 -28.35 1.66
CA ASP A 11 68.08 -27.00 2.26
C ASP A 11 69.08 -25.98 1.66
N GLY A 12 68.79 -24.68 1.81
CA GLY A 12 69.61 -23.57 1.35
C GLY A 12 69.10 -22.20 1.81
N SER A 13 69.69 -21.70 2.89
CA SER A 13 69.39 -20.49 3.67
C SER A 13 69.58 -19.09 3.03
N ARG A 14 68.82 -18.12 3.56
CA ARG A 14 69.14 -16.68 3.88
C ARG A 14 69.08 -15.53 2.83
N ARG A 15 68.12 -14.63 3.12
CA ARG A 15 68.13 -13.13 3.28
C ARG A 15 68.30 -12.13 2.11
N ASP A 16 67.38 -11.15 2.19
CA ASP A 16 67.37 -9.72 1.79
C ASP A 16 67.57 -9.33 0.31
N ASP A 17 66.60 -8.65 -0.32
CA ASP A 17 66.50 -7.17 -0.31
C ASP A 17 65.34 -6.63 -1.21
N GLY A 18 64.75 -5.51 -0.79
CA GLY A 18 64.17 -4.42 -1.62
C GLY A 18 62.95 -4.62 -2.55
N GLY A 19 61.88 -3.82 -2.35
CA GLY A 19 61.06 -3.36 -3.50
C GLY A 19 59.58 -3.00 -3.29
N TYR A 20 59.30 -1.91 -2.57
CA TYR A 20 58.24 -0.89 -2.81
C TYR A 20 56.86 -1.24 -3.46
N GLY A 21 55.80 -0.93 -2.70
CA GLY A 21 54.63 -0.12 -3.13
C GLY A 21 53.50 -0.84 -3.89
N GLY A 22 52.21 -0.68 -3.59
CA GLY A 22 51.49 0.21 -2.69
C GLY A 22 50.00 -0.15 -2.69
N THR A 23 49.36 0.09 -1.56
CA THR A 23 47.96 -0.27 -1.24
C THR A 23 46.96 0.66 -1.91
N GLY A 24 46.07 0.13 -2.75
CA GLY A 24 44.90 0.86 -3.27
C GLY A 24 43.74 0.87 -2.28
N GLN A 25 43.77 1.77 -1.29
CA GLN A 25 42.58 2.18 -0.54
C GLN A 25 42.08 3.51 -1.12
N THR A 26 40.93 3.49 -1.81
CA THR A 26 40.24 4.70 -2.24
C THR A 26 39.59 5.40 -1.04
N ARG A 27 40.36 6.26 -0.37
CA ARG A 27 39.82 7.31 0.49
C ARG A 27 39.49 8.53 -0.37
N THR A 28 38.22 8.74 -0.63
CA THR A 28 37.72 10.01 -1.19
C THR A 28 37.90 11.09 -0.12
N ARG A 29 38.90 11.96 -0.27
CA ARG A 29 39.01 13.19 0.52
C ARG A 29 38.19 14.28 -0.16
N LEU A 30 37.29 14.86 0.62
CA LEU A 30 36.59 16.11 0.31
C LEU A 30 37.61 17.26 0.44
N PRO A 31 37.67 18.22 -0.50
CA PRO A 31 38.55 19.38 -0.34
C PRO A 31 37.99 20.34 0.71
N ASP A 32 38.80 20.62 1.74
CA ASP A 32 38.56 21.69 2.71
C ASP A 32 38.55 23.05 1.99
N ARG A 33 37.46 23.81 2.17
CA ARG A 33 37.34 25.19 1.70
C ARG A 33 37.78 26.13 2.84
N PRO A 34 38.79 26.99 2.65
CA PRO A 34 39.23 27.91 3.68
C PRO A 34 38.34 29.16 3.70
N GLY A 35 37.87 29.51 4.89
CA GLY A 35 37.10 30.74 5.15
C GLY A 35 35.63 30.46 5.41
N ASP A 36 35.23 30.47 6.68
CA ASP A 36 34.40 31.57 7.19
C ASP A 36 34.30 31.48 8.72
N VAL A 37 34.78 32.57 9.32
CA VAL A 37 34.73 32.89 10.74
C VAL A 37 33.39 33.58 10.98
N TYR A 38 32.70 33.19 12.05
CA TYR A 38 31.38 33.66 12.54
C TYR A 38 30.13 32.88 12.08
N GLY A 39 29.42 32.34 13.07
CA GLY A 39 27.95 32.25 13.04
C GLY A 39 27.37 30.86 12.85
N GLY A 40 27.39 30.04 13.91
CA GLY A 40 26.57 28.84 13.99
C GLY A 40 25.08 29.17 13.90
N ALA A 41 24.48 28.99 12.72
CA ALA A 41 23.03 28.92 12.57
C ALA A 41 22.65 27.46 12.36
N ARG A 42 22.21 26.81 13.45
CA ARG A 42 21.42 25.56 13.35
C ARG A 42 20.20 25.90 12.50
N ARG A 43 20.19 25.49 11.23
CA ARG A 43 18.97 25.60 10.40
C ARG A 43 17.90 24.77 11.09
N GLY A 44 16.86 25.47 11.53
CA GLY A 44 15.76 24.90 12.28
C GLY A 44 15.17 23.71 11.54
N ARG A 45 15.01 22.63 12.28
CA ARG A 45 14.14 21.51 11.93
C ARG A 45 12.77 22.12 11.63
N SER A 46 12.41 22.30 10.36
CA SER A 46 11.06 22.74 10.02
C SER A 46 10.13 21.67 10.56
N SER A 47 9.44 22.01 11.65
CA SER A 47 8.37 21.20 12.17
C SER A 47 7.33 21.07 11.07
N SER A 48 7.24 19.88 10.48
CA SER A 48 6.12 19.46 9.64
C SER A 48 4.88 19.31 10.53
N ARG A 49 4.40 20.44 11.05
CA ARG A 49 3.10 20.57 11.68
C ARG A 49 2.26 21.46 10.77
N SER A 50 1.60 20.82 9.80
CA SER A 50 0.31 21.20 9.21
C SER A 50 0.21 20.66 7.78
N LEU A 51 -0.10 19.37 7.65
CA LEU A 51 -0.79 18.83 6.47
C LEU A 51 -1.41 17.47 6.83
N VAL A 52 -2.07 17.42 7.99
CA VAL A 52 -3.10 16.41 8.25
C VAL A 52 -4.39 17.10 7.89
N THR A 53 -5.08 16.75 6.79
CA THR A 53 -6.56 16.94 6.73
C THR A 53 -7.34 16.38 5.53
N VAL A 54 -6.77 15.62 4.60
CA VAL A 54 -7.60 15.17 3.45
C VAL A 54 -7.47 13.68 3.12
N VAL A 55 -6.26 13.11 3.11
CA VAL A 55 -6.05 11.69 2.73
C VAL A 55 -6.36 10.70 3.86
N GLY A 56 -6.39 11.17 5.11
CA GLY A 56 -6.83 10.39 6.28
C GLY A 56 -8.34 10.23 6.39
N VAL A 57 -9.11 11.03 5.66
CA VAL A 57 -10.57 11.14 5.84
C VAL A 57 -11.32 9.94 5.26
N VAL A 58 -10.87 9.37 4.13
CA VAL A 58 -11.51 8.15 3.57
C VAL A 58 -11.26 6.92 4.46
N VAL A 59 -10.10 6.84 5.11
CA VAL A 59 -9.74 5.76 6.06
C VAL A 59 -10.64 5.81 7.29
N LEU A 60 -10.81 7.01 7.85
CA LEU A 60 -11.62 7.22 9.05
C LEU A 60 -13.10 7.05 8.75
N LEU A 61 -13.60 7.46 7.59
CA LEU A 61 -15.02 7.35 7.28
C LEU A 61 -15.43 5.89 7.07
N ILE A 62 -14.70 5.10 6.27
CA ILE A 62 -15.05 3.69 6.05
C ILE A 62 -14.85 2.87 7.34
N ALA A 63 -13.76 3.10 8.11
CA ALA A 63 -13.49 2.36 9.34
C ALA A 63 -14.36 2.77 10.54
N ALA A 64 -14.75 4.05 10.69
CA ALA A 64 -15.62 4.48 11.79
C ALA A 64 -17.06 4.00 11.62
N ILE A 65 -17.55 3.90 10.37
CA ILE A 65 -18.91 3.40 10.09
C ILE A 65 -19.02 1.90 10.41
N ALA A 66 -17.96 1.11 10.16
CA ALA A 66 -17.92 -0.30 10.56
C ALA A 66 -17.97 -0.48 12.09
N PHE A 67 -17.41 0.46 12.86
CA PHE A 67 -17.40 0.42 14.33
C PHE A 67 -18.68 0.98 14.97
N ALA A 68 -19.28 2.03 14.41
CA ALA A 68 -20.42 2.73 15.02
C ALA A 68 -21.71 1.88 15.09
N ASN A 69 -21.80 0.81 14.29
CA ASN A 69 -22.97 -0.07 14.25
C ASN A 69 -22.77 -1.41 14.98
N ARG A 70 -21.67 -1.60 15.71
CA ARG A 70 -21.56 -2.74 16.64
C ARG A 70 -22.24 -2.36 17.95
N GLY A 71 -23.56 -2.54 17.98
CA GLY A 71 -24.35 -2.53 19.21
C GLY A 71 -23.67 -3.38 20.28
N GLY A 72 -23.56 -2.81 21.48
CA GLY A 72 -22.80 -3.37 22.57
C GLY A 72 -23.32 -4.71 23.05
N ASP A 73 -22.40 -5.61 23.29
CA ASP A 73 -22.54 -6.68 24.27
C ASP A 73 -21.30 -6.66 25.15
N ASP A 74 -21.50 -6.23 26.40
CA ASP A 74 -20.56 -6.41 27.49
C ASP A 74 -20.51 -7.91 27.84
N SER A 75 -19.33 -8.52 27.80
CA SER A 75 -19.05 -9.67 28.64
C SER A 75 -17.57 -9.77 29.01
N SER A 76 -17.31 -9.34 30.24
CA SER A 76 -16.35 -9.84 31.23
C SER A 76 -15.00 -10.42 30.78
N SER A 77 -13.95 -9.75 31.27
CA SER A 77 -12.58 -10.24 31.41
C SER A 77 -12.49 -11.61 32.11
N SER A 78 -11.81 -12.58 31.50
CA SER A 78 -11.20 -13.69 32.22
C SER A 78 -9.72 -13.78 31.88
N SER A 79 -8.91 -13.57 32.91
CA SER A 79 -7.48 -13.89 32.98
C SER A 79 -7.22 -15.38 32.76
N GLY A 80 -6.30 -15.72 31.86
CA GLY A 80 -5.80 -17.08 31.66
C GLY A 80 -4.34 -17.07 31.24
N THR A 81 -3.46 -17.36 32.18
CA THR A 81 -2.02 -17.57 32.02
C THR A 81 -1.70 -18.93 31.41
N GLY A 82 -0.70 -18.96 30.51
CA GLY A 82 0.22 -20.10 30.33
C GLY A 82 -0.11 -21.07 29.18
N GLY A 83 0.84 -21.20 28.25
CA GLY A 83 0.84 -22.29 27.27
C GLY A 83 1.66 -21.97 26.03
N ALA A 84 2.99 -22.09 26.13
CA ALA A 84 3.86 -22.08 24.97
C ALA A 84 3.54 -23.27 24.06
N SER A 85 3.08 -23.00 22.83
CA SER A 85 3.08 -23.98 21.76
C SER A 85 3.68 -23.35 20.50
N ASN A 86 4.85 -23.86 20.13
CA ASN A 86 5.55 -23.61 18.87
C ASN A 86 4.63 -23.94 17.68
N GLY A 87 4.01 -22.91 17.15
CA GLY A 87 3.28 -22.93 15.90
C GLY A 87 3.49 -21.60 15.19
N ALA A 88 4.76 -21.27 14.89
CA ALA A 88 5.06 -20.15 14.03
C ALA A 88 4.35 -20.41 12.69
N SER A 89 3.24 -19.71 12.47
CA SER A 89 2.54 -19.68 11.19
C SER A 89 3.60 -19.35 10.14
N LYS A 90 3.92 -20.34 9.30
CA LYS A 90 4.90 -20.15 8.21
C LYS A 90 4.29 -19.11 7.29
N THR A 91 4.78 -17.88 7.36
CA THR A 91 4.43 -16.83 6.40
C THR A 91 4.99 -17.26 5.06
N SER A 92 4.15 -17.86 4.22
CA SER A 92 4.53 -18.20 2.84
C SER A 92 4.95 -16.91 2.11
N PRO A 93 6.10 -16.91 1.40
CA PRO A 93 6.54 -15.77 0.61
C PRO A 93 5.47 -15.32 -0.39
N THR A 94 5.33 -14.02 -0.62
CA THR A 94 4.50 -13.42 -1.68
C THR A 94 5.14 -13.63 -3.06
N ALA A 95 5.27 -14.88 -3.49
CA ALA A 95 5.67 -15.18 -4.86
C ALA A 95 4.50 -14.87 -5.83
N PRO A 96 4.77 -14.42 -7.06
CA PRO A 96 3.73 -14.31 -8.09
C PRO A 96 3.07 -15.68 -8.29
N SER A 97 1.73 -15.71 -8.33
CA SER A 97 0.99 -16.98 -8.36
C SER A 97 0.99 -17.69 -9.71
N GLY A 98 1.33 -16.97 -10.79
CA GLY A 98 1.21 -17.45 -12.17
C GLY A 98 -0.24 -17.59 -12.66
N GLN A 99 -1.24 -17.19 -11.88
CA GLN A 99 -2.65 -17.25 -12.28
C GLN A 99 -3.00 -16.13 -13.26
N ARG A 100 -3.96 -16.40 -14.14
CA ARG A 100 -4.50 -15.38 -15.05
C ARG A 100 -5.46 -14.46 -14.29
N PRO A 101 -5.43 -13.14 -14.56
CA PRO A 101 -6.49 -12.24 -14.12
C PRO A 101 -7.85 -12.69 -14.65
N VAL A 102 -8.91 -12.35 -13.91
CA VAL A 102 -10.28 -12.57 -14.39
C VAL A 102 -10.54 -11.70 -15.62
N ASP A 103 -11.18 -12.27 -16.63
CA ASP A 103 -11.60 -11.54 -17.84
C ASP A 103 -13.01 -10.96 -17.70
N THR A 104 -13.77 -11.43 -16.70
CA THR A 104 -15.14 -11.03 -16.43
C THR A 104 -15.22 -9.73 -15.64
N LYS A 105 -16.18 -8.87 -16.01
CA LYS A 105 -16.42 -7.57 -15.37
C LYS A 105 -17.90 -7.27 -15.20
N THR A 106 -18.25 -6.61 -14.11
CA THR A 106 -19.56 -6.01 -13.86
C THR A 106 -19.38 -4.50 -13.73
N GLY A 107 -19.97 -3.70 -14.62
CA GLY A 107 -19.79 -2.24 -14.59
C GLY A 107 -18.33 -1.78 -14.74
N GLY A 108 -17.48 -2.57 -15.41
CA GLY A 108 -16.04 -2.31 -15.54
C GLY A 108 -15.19 -2.80 -14.35
N ILE A 109 -15.82 -3.32 -13.29
CA ILE A 109 -15.17 -3.86 -12.10
C ILE A 109 -14.88 -5.35 -12.31
N PRO A 110 -13.65 -5.83 -12.11
CA PRO A 110 -13.33 -7.27 -12.18
C PRO A 110 -14.19 -8.08 -11.19
N THR A 111 -14.84 -9.14 -11.67
CA THR A 111 -15.72 -10.03 -10.90
C THR A 111 -15.56 -11.47 -11.37
N GLY A 112 -16.09 -12.44 -10.61
CA GLY A 112 -16.03 -13.86 -10.96
C GLY A 112 -14.70 -14.50 -10.57
N PHE A 113 -14.17 -14.12 -9.41
CA PHE A 113 -12.93 -14.68 -8.90
C PHE A 113 -13.11 -16.15 -8.53
N ALA A 114 -12.04 -16.94 -8.69
CA ALA A 114 -12.09 -18.36 -8.37
C ALA A 114 -12.50 -18.61 -6.91
N HIS A 115 -13.22 -19.72 -6.68
CA HIS A 115 -13.59 -20.17 -5.34
C HIS A 115 -12.41 -20.83 -4.61
N SER A 116 -11.37 -20.05 -4.35
CA SER A 116 -10.11 -20.51 -3.76
C SER A 116 -9.47 -19.41 -2.90
N GLU A 117 -8.45 -19.77 -2.14
CA GLU A 117 -7.66 -18.82 -1.35
C GLU A 117 -6.94 -17.79 -2.24
N GLN A 118 -6.42 -18.22 -3.39
CA GLN A 118 -5.82 -17.34 -4.40
C GLN A 118 -6.87 -16.42 -5.04
N GLY A 119 -8.07 -16.94 -5.28
CA GLY A 119 -9.20 -16.17 -5.78
C GLY A 119 -9.66 -15.09 -4.80
N ALA A 120 -9.73 -15.40 -3.51
CA ALA A 120 -10.05 -14.42 -2.46
C ALA A 120 -9.03 -13.28 -2.39
N GLN A 121 -7.74 -13.59 -2.61
CA GLN A 121 -6.69 -12.58 -2.64
C GLN A 121 -6.72 -11.72 -3.89
N SER A 122 -7.04 -12.33 -5.03
CA SER A 122 -7.26 -11.62 -6.29
C SER A 122 -8.46 -10.67 -6.16
N ALA A 123 -9.55 -11.14 -5.55
CA ALA A 123 -10.73 -10.34 -5.25
C ALA A 123 -10.36 -9.14 -4.37
N ALA A 124 -9.75 -9.36 -3.20
CA ALA A 124 -9.35 -8.30 -2.28
C ALA A 124 -8.44 -7.23 -2.94
N ALA A 125 -7.46 -7.65 -3.76
CA ALA A 125 -6.58 -6.72 -4.46
C ALA A 125 -7.34 -5.82 -5.44
N ASN A 126 -8.23 -6.40 -6.25
CA ASN A 126 -9.03 -5.62 -7.21
C ASN A 126 -10.11 -4.78 -6.52
N TYR A 127 -10.65 -5.22 -5.39
CA TYR A 127 -11.59 -4.43 -4.59
C TYR A 127 -10.91 -3.20 -3.99
N ALA A 128 -9.67 -3.33 -3.50
CA ALA A 128 -8.89 -2.19 -3.04
C ALA A 128 -8.65 -1.16 -4.16
N VAL A 129 -8.38 -1.62 -5.39
CA VAL A 129 -8.24 -0.74 -6.57
C VAL A 129 -9.55 -0.01 -6.86
N ALA A 130 -10.66 -0.74 -6.90
CA ALA A 130 -11.97 -0.20 -7.24
C ALA A 130 -12.45 0.82 -6.18
N LEU A 131 -12.36 0.48 -4.89
CA LEU A 131 -12.73 1.35 -3.76
C LEU A 131 -11.73 2.49 -3.53
N GLY A 132 -10.50 2.39 -4.02
CA GLY A 132 -9.51 3.47 -4.00
C GLY A 132 -9.56 4.42 -5.19
N SER A 133 -10.51 4.23 -6.12
CA SER A 133 -10.58 4.97 -7.37
C SER A 133 -11.40 6.26 -7.26
N THR A 134 -11.27 7.14 -8.27
CA THR A 134 -12.09 8.34 -8.41
C THR A 134 -13.59 8.05 -8.49
N SER A 135 -13.99 6.82 -8.87
CA SER A 135 -15.39 6.40 -8.91
C SER A 135 -16.09 6.47 -7.54
N MET A 136 -15.37 6.35 -6.41
CA MET A 136 -15.97 6.53 -5.09
C MET A 136 -16.44 7.97 -4.81
N PHE A 137 -15.88 8.95 -5.51
CA PHE A 137 -16.21 10.37 -5.33
C PHE A 137 -17.45 10.78 -6.15
N GLN A 138 -17.90 9.94 -7.08
CA GLN A 138 -19.09 10.18 -7.89
C GLN A 138 -20.24 9.31 -7.39
N LYS A 139 -21.31 9.91 -6.87
CA LYS A 139 -22.38 9.21 -6.13
C LYS A 139 -22.92 7.96 -6.84
N ALA A 140 -23.34 8.08 -8.09
CA ALA A 140 -23.89 6.95 -8.84
C ALA A 140 -22.88 5.82 -9.06
N ARG A 141 -21.60 6.15 -9.31
CA ARG A 141 -20.53 5.16 -9.49
C ARG A 141 -20.16 4.49 -8.16
N ARG A 142 -20.11 5.27 -7.07
CA ARG A 142 -19.94 4.74 -5.71
C ARG A 142 -21.04 3.74 -5.36
N HIS A 143 -22.31 4.08 -5.63
CA HIS A 143 -23.42 3.18 -5.35
C HIS A 143 -23.26 1.85 -6.10
N SER A 144 -22.96 1.92 -7.40
CA SER A 144 -22.69 0.73 -8.22
C SER A 144 -21.49 -0.09 -7.73
N LEU A 145 -20.41 0.56 -7.28
CA LEU A 145 -19.26 -0.13 -6.68
C LEU A 145 -19.67 -0.88 -5.41
N VAL A 146 -20.36 -0.21 -4.49
CA VAL A 146 -20.78 -0.78 -3.21
C VAL A 146 -21.71 -1.98 -3.44
N ASP A 147 -22.71 -1.84 -4.31
CA ASP A 147 -23.65 -2.91 -4.62
C ASP A 147 -22.99 -4.10 -5.33
N THR A 148 -21.95 -3.85 -6.13
CA THR A 148 -21.22 -4.91 -6.84
C THR A 148 -20.28 -5.68 -5.92
N LEU A 149 -19.59 -4.99 -5.02
CA LEU A 149 -18.47 -5.55 -4.26
C LEU A 149 -18.87 -6.10 -2.89
N TYR A 150 -19.85 -5.50 -2.23
CA TYR A 150 -20.29 -5.91 -0.91
C TYR A 150 -21.40 -6.96 -0.99
N THR A 151 -21.66 -7.62 0.13
CA THR A 151 -22.91 -8.37 0.30
C THR A 151 -24.10 -7.42 0.23
N SER A 152 -25.28 -7.91 -0.15
CA SER A 152 -26.51 -7.09 -0.17
C SER A 152 -26.75 -6.39 1.17
N ASP A 153 -26.54 -7.12 2.27
CA ASP A 153 -26.77 -6.62 3.62
C ASP A 153 -25.73 -5.57 4.02
N ALA A 154 -24.47 -5.73 3.61
CA ALA A 154 -23.43 -4.74 3.85
C ALA A 154 -23.63 -3.49 2.99
N ALA A 155 -23.96 -3.66 1.71
CA ALA A 155 -24.29 -2.56 0.80
C ALA A 155 -25.45 -1.72 1.36
N GLY A 156 -26.57 -2.36 1.73
CA GLY A 156 -27.73 -1.66 2.32
C GLY A 156 -27.41 -0.87 3.58
N ARG A 157 -26.44 -1.33 4.40
CA ARG A 157 -25.97 -0.62 5.59
C ARG A 157 -24.98 0.51 5.30
N LEU A 158 -24.24 0.44 4.20
CA LEU A 158 -23.13 1.35 3.88
C LEU A 158 -23.53 2.53 2.99
N GLN A 159 -24.54 2.39 2.10
CA GLN A 159 -24.87 3.44 1.12
C GLN A 159 -25.16 4.81 1.77
N GLY A 160 -26.02 4.85 2.79
CA GLY A 160 -26.37 6.09 3.50
C GLY A 160 -25.17 6.74 4.19
N PRO A 161 -24.47 6.03 5.08
CA PRO A 161 -23.27 6.55 5.73
C PRO A 161 -22.16 6.98 4.74
N LEU A 162 -22.02 6.29 3.61
CA LEU A 162 -21.09 6.70 2.56
C LEU A 162 -21.56 7.96 1.82
N ASP A 163 -22.87 8.16 1.62
CA ASP A 163 -23.39 9.42 1.06
C ASP A 163 -23.07 10.62 1.96
N ASP A 164 -23.16 10.44 3.28
CA ASP A 164 -22.80 11.48 4.25
C ASP A 164 -21.29 11.73 4.26
N ALA A 165 -20.50 10.66 4.25
CA ALA A 165 -19.04 10.71 4.18
C ALA A 165 -18.54 11.44 2.92
N TYR A 166 -19.16 11.19 1.77
CA TYR A 166 -18.86 11.83 0.49
C TYR A 166 -19.78 13.02 0.19
N SER A 167 -20.16 13.77 1.23
CA SER A 167 -20.98 14.98 1.09
C SER A 167 -20.34 16.03 0.17
N THR A 168 -21.16 16.92 -0.39
CA THR A 168 -20.69 18.07 -1.17
C THR A 168 -19.67 18.91 -0.41
N SER A 169 -19.80 19.03 0.92
CA SER A 169 -18.84 19.77 1.74
C SER A 169 -17.45 19.12 1.77
N PHE A 170 -17.39 17.79 1.74
CA PHE A 170 -16.14 17.04 1.67
C PHE A 170 -15.54 17.11 0.26
N LEU A 171 -16.36 16.93 -0.78
CA LEU A 171 -15.94 17.06 -2.18
C LEU A 171 -15.34 18.45 -2.47
N ASN A 172 -15.98 19.52 -1.98
CA ASN A 172 -15.48 20.88 -2.14
C ASN A 172 -14.10 21.08 -1.49
N LYS A 173 -13.80 20.41 -0.36
CA LYS A 173 -12.47 20.47 0.29
C LYS A 173 -11.37 19.81 -0.55
N LEU A 174 -11.75 18.89 -1.44
CA LEU A 174 -10.87 18.26 -2.44
C LEU A 174 -10.77 19.09 -3.73
N GLY A 175 -11.46 20.22 -3.81
CA GLY A 175 -11.60 21.00 -5.04
C GLY A 175 -12.52 20.36 -6.09
N LEU A 176 -13.34 19.38 -5.70
CA LEU A 176 -14.30 18.74 -6.59
C LEU A 176 -15.66 19.45 -6.53
N ASP A 177 -16.42 19.39 -7.63
CA ASP A 177 -17.81 19.83 -7.65
C ASP A 177 -18.74 18.87 -6.87
N ALA A 178 -20.02 19.23 -6.76
CA ALA A 178 -21.02 18.41 -6.06
C ALA A 178 -21.27 17.04 -6.71
N SER A 179 -20.84 16.85 -7.96
CA SER A 179 -20.90 15.58 -8.68
C SER A 179 -19.61 14.76 -8.56
N GLY A 180 -18.58 15.28 -7.90
CA GLY A 180 -17.28 14.63 -7.74
C GLY A 180 -16.34 14.83 -8.92
N ASN A 181 -16.55 15.85 -9.76
CA ASN A 181 -15.68 16.15 -10.89
C ASN A 181 -14.63 17.19 -10.53
N ALA A 182 -13.43 17.06 -11.12
CA ALA A 182 -12.39 18.05 -11.02
C ALA A 182 -12.72 19.31 -11.85
N PRO A 183 -12.19 20.48 -11.50
CA PRO A 183 -12.31 21.70 -12.31
C PRO A 183 -11.69 21.52 -13.70
N GLN A 184 -12.17 22.28 -14.68
CA GLN A 184 -11.62 22.26 -16.03
C GLN A 184 -10.11 22.54 -16.01
N GLY A 185 -9.33 21.72 -16.75
CA GLY A 185 -7.87 21.84 -16.79
C GLY A 185 -7.14 21.26 -15.58
N SER A 186 -7.86 20.59 -14.67
CA SER A 186 -7.28 19.88 -13.53
C SER A 186 -7.57 18.39 -13.61
N THR A 187 -6.68 17.57 -13.07
CA THR A 187 -6.85 16.12 -12.97
C THR A 187 -6.86 15.70 -11.52
N PHE A 188 -8.03 15.29 -11.01
CA PHE A 188 -8.11 14.66 -9.71
C PHE A 188 -7.63 13.22 -9.80
N VAL A 189 -6.67 12.89 -8.95
CA VAL A 189 -6.07 11.56 -8.86
C VAL A 189 -6.56 10.90 -7.59
N SER A 190 -7.08 9.68 -7.73
CA SER A 190 -7.27 8.74 -6.64
C SER A 190 -7.03 7.35 -7.22
N ARG A 191 -5.89 6.75 -6.87
CA ARG A 191 -5.47 5.43 -7.36
C ARG A 191 -4.91 4.60 -6.20
N THR A 192 -5.38 3.37 -6.08
CA THR A 192 -4.80 2.35 -5.20
C THR A 192 -3.99 1.37 -6.03
N ILE A 193 -2.76 1.11 -5.62
CA ILE A 193 -1.80 0.22 -6.28
C ILE A 193 -1.41 -0.87 -5.27
N PRO A 194 -2.06 -2.04 -5.32
CA PRO A 194 -1.66 -3.20 -4.52
C PRO A 194 -0.19 -3.55 -4.76
N VAL A 195 0.56 -3.65 -3.66
CA VAL A 195 1.96 -4.10 -3.65
C VAL A 195 2.04 -5.56 -3.22
N GLY A 196 1.16 -6.00 -2.32
CA GLY A 196 1.05 -7.40 -1.92
C GLY A 196 -0.21 -7.68 -1.11
N SER A 197 -0.54 -8.97 -0.99
CA SER A 197 -1.65 -9.44 -0.18
C SER A 197 -1.23 -10.61 0.71
N LYS A 198 -1.94 -10.75 1.84
CA LYS A 198 -1.74 -11.76 2.86
C LYS A 198 -3.10 -12.27 3.32
N VAL A 199 -3.32 -13.58 3.21
CA VAL A 199 -4.45 -14.26 3.86
C VAL A 199 -4.18 -14.36 5.35
N GLU A 200 -5.12 -13.87 6.14
CA GLU A 200 -5.10 -14.00 7.60
C GLU A 200 -5.93 -15.19 8.06
N GLN A 201 -7.05 -15.45 7.37
CA GLN A 201 -7.94 -16.59 7.63
C GLN A 201 -8.59 -17.03 6.31
N TYR A 202 -8.83 -18.32 6.15
CA TYR A 202 -9.50 -18.86 4.98
C TYR A 202 -10.34 -20.11 5.32
N SER A 203 -11.52 -20.19 4.73
CA SER A 203 -12.38 -21.35 4.67
C SER A 203 -13.04 -21.42 3.29
N ALA A 204 -13.80 -22.50 3.04
CA ALA A 204 -14.58 -22.62 1.81
C ALA A 204 -15.67 -21.55 1.66
N THR A 205 -16.04 -20.79 2.68
CA THR A 205 -17.14 -19.79 2.57
C THR A 205 -16.75 -18.40 3.05
N ALA A 206 -15.59 -18.25 3.68
CA ALA A 206 -15.13 -16.98 4.21
C ALA A 206 -13.60 -16.81 4.07
N ALA A 207 -13.16 -15.57 3.91
CA ALA A 207 -11.74 -15.25 3.89
C ALA A 207 -11.49 -13.90 4.57
N LYS A 208 -10.36 -13.77 5.26
CA LYS A 208 -9.84 -12.49 5.73
C LYS A 208 -8.54 -12.19 5.02
N VAL A 209 -8.49 -11.12 4.24
CA VAL A 209 -7.33 -10.79 3.40
C VAL A 209 -6.89 -9.36 3.68
N SER A 210 -5.61 -9.19 3.98
CA SER A 210 -4.95 -7.89 4.09
C SER A 210 -4.20 -7.58 2.80
N VAL A 211 -4.40 -6.37 2.26
CA VAL A 211 -3.75 -5.83 1.06
C VAL A 211 -2.89 -4.64 1.48
N TRP A 212 -1.58 -4.75 1.29
CA TRP A 212 -0.65 -3.65 1.47
C TRP A 212 -0.48 -2.92 0.15
N TYR A 213 -0.68 -1.60 0.15
CA TYR A 213 -0.80 -0.82 -1.08
C TYR A 213 -0.24 0.59 -0.96
N LEU A 214 0.11 1.14 -2.13
CA LEU A 214 0.43 2.55 -2.34
C LEU A 214 -0.81 3.27 -2.89
N GLY A 215 -1.23 4.36 -2.26
CA GLY A 215 -2.25 5.26 -2.77
C GLY A 215 -1.64 6.50 -3.41
N LEU A 216 -2.08 6.88 -4.61
CA LEU A 216 -1.82 8.20 -5.18
C LEU A 216 -3.11 9.02 -5.06
N ILE A 217 -3.03 10.18 -4.42
CA ILE A 217 -4.20 11.03 -4.25
C ILE A 217 -3.83 12.52 -4.22
N GLY A 218 -4.69 13.33 -4.82
CA GLY A 218 -4.58 14.78 -4.84
C GLY A 218 -5.05 15.36 -6.17
N MET A 219 -4.85 16.65 -6.34
CA MET A 219 -5.20 17.40 -7.53
C MET A 219 -3.94 17.78 -8.31
N SER A 220 -3.86 17.34 -9.57
CA SER A 220 -2.90 17.86 -10.53
C SER A 220 -3.48 19.10 -11.20
N ALA A 221 -2.98 20.28 -10.83
CA ALA A 221 -3.25 21.55 -11.49
C ALA A 221 -2.08 22.52 -11.29
N GLN A 222 -1.87 23.48 -12.19
CA GLN A 222 -0.76 24.44 -12.15
C GLN A 222 -0.63 25.19 -10.81
N ASN A 223 -1.76 25.48 -10.16
CA ASN A 223 -1.83 26.20 -8.89
C ASN A 223 -2.52 25.36 -7.79
N SER A 224 -2.42 24.03 -7.88
CA SER A 224 -3.03 23.13 -6.88
C SER A 224 -2.43 23.37 -5.49
N THR A 225 -3.30 23.56 -4.49
CA THR A 225 -2.93 23.58 -3.07
C THR A 225 -2.98 22.19 -2.42
N ASP A 226 -3.36 21.16 -3.18
CA ASP A 226 -3.42 19.76 -2.78
C ASP A 226 -2.74 18.91 -3.86
N PRO A 227 -1.39 18.95 -3.97
CA PRO A 227 -0.67 18.23 -5.01
C PRO A 227 -0.83 16.71 -4.84
N VAL A 228 -0.65 15.96 -5.93
CA VAL A 228 -0.70 14.50 -5.89
C VAL A 228 0.45 13.97 -5.03
N THR A 229 0.11 13.24 -3.96
CA THR A 229 1.07 12.63 -3.03
C THR A 229 0.87 11.12 -2.94
N SER A 230 1.88 10.44 -2.44
CA SER A 230 1.83 9.01 -2.18
C SER A 230 1.51 8.71 -0.71
N THR A 231 0.72 7.68 -0.47
CA THR A 231 0.44 7.16 0.88
C THR A 231 0.62 5.65 0.92
N TRP A 232 1.05 5.14 2.06
CA TRP A 232 1.21 3.71 2.29
C TRP A 232 0.20 3.26 3.31
N LYS A 233 -0.58 2.22 2.97
CA LYS A 233 -1.67 1.75 3.82
C LYS A 233 -1.85 0.24 3.70
N THR A 234 -2.57 -0.32 4.67
CA THR A 234 -3.05 -1.69 4.63
C THR A 234 -4.57 -1.69 4.70
N TRP A 235 -5.23 -2.30 3.71
CA TRP A 235 -6.67 -2.56 3.71
C TRP A 235 -6.92 -4.02 4.09
N THR A 236 -7.77 -4.27 5.08
CA THR A 236 -8.19 -5.61 5.48
C THR A 236 -9.65 -5.82 5.12
N PHE A 237 -9.93 -6.86 4.34
CA PHE A 237 -11.27 -7.26 3.92
C PHE A 237 -11.67 -8.56 4.60
N GLU A 238 -12.89 -8.59 5.14
CA GLU A 238 -13.59 -9.82 5.48
C GLU A 238 -14.56 -10.14 4.34
N LEU A 239 -14.33 -11.27 3.69
CA LEU A 239 -15.01 -11.72 2.49
C LEU A 239 -15.89 -12.94 2.81
N GLN A 240 -17.00 -13.06 2.10
CA GLN A 240 -17.81 -14.27 2.03
C GLN A 240 -17.95 -14.73 0.58
N TRP A 241 -18.05 -16.03 0.36
CA TRP A 241 -18.42 -16.58 -0.94
C TRP A 241 -19.94 -16.52 -1.11
N SER A 242 -20.42 -15.79 -2.12
CA SER A 242 -21.85 -15.63 -2.37
C SER A 242 -22.13 -15.30 -3.83
N GLY A 243 -23.19 -15.90 -4.40
CA GLY A 243 -23.60 -15.60 -5.78
C GLY A 243 -22.53 -15.93 -6.83
N GLY A 244 -21.65 -16.89 -6.56
CA GLY A 244 -20.57 -17.29 -7.48
C GLY A 244 -19.35 -16.37 -7.48
N ASP A 245 -19.20 -15.49 -6.48
CA ASP A 245 -18.03 -14.63 -6.33
C ASP A 245 -17.68 -14.43 -4.85
N TRP A 246 -16.51 -13.86 -4.57
CA TRP A 246 -16.21 -13.29 -3.26
C TRP A 246 -16.96 -11.95 -3.09
N LYS A 247 -17.45 -11.65 -1.89
CA LYS A 247 -18.15 -10.41 -1.55
C LYS A 247 -17.68 -9.87 -0.22
N ILE A 248 -17.56 -8.55 -0.10
CA ILE A 248 -17.12 -7.89 1.14
C ILE A 248 -18.26 -7.87 2.15
N VAL A 249 -18.02 -8.45 3.33
CA VAL A 249 -18.92 -8.39 4.49
C VAL A 249 -18.64 -7.12 5.30
N THR A 250 -17.35 -6.85 5.53
CA THR A 250 -16.84 -5.65 6.17
C THR A 250 -15.38 -5.45 5.76
N ASP A 251 -14.90 -4.23 5.92
CA ASP A 251 -13.50 -3.90 5.68
C ASP A 251 -13.01 -2.88 6.70
N SER A 252 -11.69 -2.78 6.83
CA SER A 252 -11.02 -1.81 7.68
C SER A 252 -9.69 -1.42 7.07
N GLN A 253 -9.16 -0.27 7.46
CA GLN A 253 -7.91 0.23 6.90
C GLN A 253 -7.07 0.87 7.99
N LYS A 254 -5.74 0.78 7.83
CA LYS A 254 -4.76 1.44 8.67
C LYS A 254 -3.63 2.03 7.85
N ASP A 255 -2.99 3.06 8.38
CA ASP A 255 -1.78 3.62 7.79
C ASP A 255 -0.60 2.64 7.90
N GLY A 256 0.25 2.68 6.88
CA GLY A 256 1.48 1.94 6.78
C GLY A 256 1.36 0.40 6.72
N PRO A 257 2.49 -0.31 6.91
CA PRO A 257 3.83 0.26 7.08
C PRO A 257 4.30 1.01 5.82
N ALA A 258 4.96 2.15 5.99
CA ALA A 258 5.54 2.92 4.90
C ALA A 258 7.05 2.62 4.80
N PRO A 259 7.61 2.38 3.60
CA PRO A 259 9.04 2.46 3.39
C PRO A 259 9.56 3.86 3.73
N VAL A 260 10.88 3.97 3.93
CA VAL A 260 11.53 5.28 4.08
C VAL A 260 11.28 6.11 2.80
N PRO A 261 10.76 7.34 2.89
CA PRO A 261 10.56 8.19 1.72
C PRO A 261 11.88 8.45 0.99
N GLY A 262 11.83 8.40 -0.35
CA GLY A 262 12.93 8.90 -1.20
C GLY A 262 12.97 10.43 -1.24
N ASP A 263 14.05 10.98 -1.82
CA ASP A 263 14.24 12.42 -2.04
C ASP A 263 14.02 12.78 -3.53
N ASP A 264 12.94 12.25 -4.10
CA ASP A 264 12.60 12.45 -5.51
C ASP A 264 12.13 13.89 -5.75
N LYS A 265 12.60 14.49 -6.85
CA LYS A 265 12.08 15.79 -7.29
C LYS A 265 10.58 15.66 -7.62
N ALA A 266 9.78 16.57 -7.08
CA ALA A 266 8.35 16.65 -7.43
C ALA A 266 8.16 16.86 -8.94
N ALA A 267 7.32 16.02 -9.54
CA ALA A 267 6.89 16.17 -10.92
C ALA A 267 6.00 17.41 -11.10
N THR A 268 6.00 17.97 -12.30
CA THR A 268 5.06 19.02 -12.69
C THR A 268 3.63 18.48 -12.82
N SER A 269 2.64 19.39 -12.79
CA SER A 269 1.24 19.02 -12.98
C SER A 269 1.02 18.33 -14.34
N ASP A 270 1.61 18.87 -15.42
CA ASP A 270 1.48 18.30 -16.75
C ASP A 270 2.04 16.87 -16.84
N GLU A 271 3.21 16.62 -16.20
CA GLU A 271 3.80 15.28 -16.14
C GLU A 271 2.89 14.29 -15.41
N ILE A 272 2.33 14.66 -14.26
CA ILE A 272 1.43 13.78 -13.50
C ILE A 272 0.13 13.55 -14.27
N SER A 273 -0.51 14.60 -14.80
CA SER A 273 -1.76 14.47 -15.56
C SER A 273 -1.57 13.54 -16.75
N LYS A 274 -0.48 13.70 -17.51
CA LYS A 274 -0.15 12.84 -18.65
C LYS A 274 0.04 11.39 -18.25
N VAL A 275 0.76 11.10 -17.17
CA VAL A 275 0.95 9.71 -16.69
C VAL A 275 -0.40 9.09 -16.27
N ILE A 276 -1.29 9.87 -15.66
CA ILE A 276 -2.63 9.39 -15.30
C ILE A 276 -3.45 9.05 -16.54
N GLU A 277 -3.34 9.81 -17.61
CA GLU A 277 -4.07 9.56 -18.86
C GLU A 277 -3.49 8.37 -19.66
N GLU A 278 -2.17 8.25 -19.72
CA GLU A 278 -1.49 7.28 -20.60
C GLU A 278 -1.27 5.91 -19.95
N TYR A 279 -1.15 5.85 -18.61
CA TYR A 279 -0.86 4.60 -17.90
C TYR A 279 -2.13 4.03 -17.27
N GLY A 280 -2.66 3.00 -17.94
CA GLY A 280 -3.81 2.22 -17.48
C GLY A 280 -3.54 1.42 -16.21
N GLY A 281 -4.61 1.11 -15.47
CA GLY A 281 -4.54 0.28 -14.26
C GLY A 281 -4.43 -1.21 -14.57
N PHE A 282 -3.82 -1.97 -13.65
CA PHE A 282 -3.73 -3.43 -13.74
C PHE A 282 -4.99 -4.10 -13.20
N THR A 283 -5.32 -5.28 -13.74
CA THR A 283 -6.18 -6.26 -13.06
C THR A 283 -5.28 -7.28 -12.38
N TYR A 284 -5.48 -7.49 -11.09
CA TYR A 284 -4.56 -8.26 -10.25
C TYR A 284 -4.99 -9.73 -10.16
N ALA A 285 -4.01 -10.64 -10.20
CA ALA A 285 -4.18 -12.06 -9.95
C ALA A 285 -3.13 -12.55 -8.95
N ARG A 286 -3.53 -13.40 -8.01
CA ARG A 286 -2.67 -14.08 -7.05
C ARG A 286 -3.00 -15.56 -6.96
#